data_AF-A0A661W0H6-F1
#
_entry.id   AF-A0A661W0H6-F1
#
_cell.length_a   1.000
_cell.length_b   1.000
_cell.length_c   1.000
_cell.angle_alpha   90.00
_cell.angle_beta   90.00
_cell.angle_gamma   90.00
#
_symmetry.space_group_name_H-M   'P 1'
#
loop_
_entity.id
_entity.type
_entity.pdbx_description
1 polymer ?
#
loop_
_entity_poly.entity_id
_entity_poly.type
_entity_poly.pdbx_seq_one_letter_code
_entity_poly.pdbx_strand_id
1 'polypeptide(L)'
;ANPPPCPLAVDVLTAHLMGFDPDEVGYLHYCRRLGLGVGDPEAIEIVGNVAPEDARRPFMPHPTYRRQLAWHLDGVERYLERET
;
A
#
# COMPACT_ATOMS: atom_id res chain seq x y z
N ALA A 1 15.71 19.65 -2.52
CA ALA A 1 15.56 18.82 -3.72
C ALA A 1 14.37 17.90 -3.47
N ASN A 2 13.42 17.81 -4.40
CA ASN A 2 12.28 16.90 -4.21
C ASN A 2 12.79 15.45 -4.28
N PRO A 3 12.37 14.56 -3.36
CA PRO A 3 12.71 13.15 -3.46
C PRO A 3 12.17 12.57 -4.78
N PRO A 4 12.82 11.54 -5.34
CA PRO A 4 12.31 10.86 -6.52
C PRO A 4 10.89 10.33 -6.24
N PRO A 5 10.01 10.31 -7.26
CA PRO A 5 8.65 9.82 -7.08
C PRO A 5 8.68 8.37 -6.57
N CYS A 6 7.85 8.08 -5.57
CA CYS A 6 7.68 6.76 -4.99
C CYS A 6 6.29 6.23 -5.36
N PRO A 7 6.15 5.40 -6.42
CA PRO A 7 4.86 4.85 -6.82
C PRO A 7 4.18 4.08 -5.69
N LEU A 8 4.95 3.33 -4.89
CA LEU A 8 4.42 2.60 -3.74
C LEU A 8 3.73 3.53 -2.73
N ALA A 9 4.34 4.67 -2.42
CA ALA A 9 3.76 5.64 -1.49
C ALA A 9 2.41 6.17 -2.00
N VAL A 10 2.33 6.47 -3.30
CA VAL A 10 1.10 6.97 -3.93
C VAL A 10 -0.01 5.93 -3.82
N ASP A 11 0.28 4.67 -4.15
CA ASP A 11 -0.71 3.60 -4.10
C ASP A 11 -1.15 3.28 -2.66
N VAL A 12 -0.22 3.26 -1.70
CA VAL A 12 -0.48 3.06 -0.27
C VAL A 12 -1.41 4.14 0.27
N LEU A 13 -1.08 5.42 0.01
CA LEU A 13 -1.92 6.54 0.41
C LEU A 13 -3.31 6.43 -0.25
N THR A 14 -3.36 6.08 -1.52
CA THR A 14 -4.62 5.94 -2.26
C THR A 14 -5.50 4.83 -1.68
N ALA A 15 -4.94 3.66 -1.38
CA ALA A 15 -5.66 2.57 -0.71
C ALA A 15 -6.23 3.01 0.64
N HIS A 16 -5.42 3.70 1.46
CA HIS A 16 -5.86 4.26 2.73
C HIS A 16 -7.01 5.26 2.56
N LEU A 17 -6.90 6.19 1.61
CA LEU A 17 -7.94 7.19 1.32
C LEU A 17 -9.23 6.56 0.81
N MET A 18 -9.16 5.45 0.08
CA MET A 18 -10.32 4.65 -0.33
C MET A 18 -10.94 3.84 0.82
N GLY A 19 -10.33 3.86 2.00
CA GLY A 19 -10.81 3.16 3.19
C GLY A 19 -10.40 1.69 3.28
N PHE A 20 -9.43 1.26 2.48
CA PHE A 20 -8.83 -0.08 2.57
C PHE A 20 -7.56 -0.05 3.41
N ASP A 21 -7.24 -1.19 4.03
CA ASP A 21 -5.92 -1.40 4.61
C ASP A 21 -4.91 -1.68 3.49
N PRO A 22 -3.84 -0.89 3.32
CA PRO A 22 -2.80 -1.16 2.33
C PRO A 22 -2.16 -2.56 2.47
N ASP A 23 -2.08 -3.11 3.69
CA ASP A 23 -1.52 -4.45 3.92
C ASP A 23 -2.44 -5.58 3.46
N GLU A 24 -3.73 -5.31 3.23
CA GLU A 24 -4.66 -6.26 2.61
C GLU A 24 -4.57 -6.29 1.08
N VAL A 25 -3.80 -5.39 0.48
CA VAL A 25 -3.54 -5.35 -0.96
C VAL A 25 -2.22 -6.07 -1.25
N GLY A 26 -2.31 -7.29 -1.80
CA GLY A 26 -1.16 -8.20 -1.86
C GLY A 26 0.13 -7.65 -2.47
N TYR A 27 0.04 -6.87 -3.55
CA TYR A 27 1.25 -6.28 -4.14
C TYR A 27 1.87 -5.18 -3.26
N LEU A 28 1.04 -4.36 -2.59
CA LEU A 28 1.53 -3.32 -1.66
C LEU A 28 2.24 -3.96 -0.47
N HIS A 29 1.65 -5.03 0.08
CA HIS A 29 2.25 -5.82 1.16
C HIS A 29 3.64 -6.36 0.79
N TYR A 30 3.77 -7.01 -0.38
CA TYR A 30 5.06 -7.55 -0.80
C TYR A 30 6.07 -6.46 -1.17
N CYS A 31 5.64 -5.38 -1.82
CA CYS A 31 6.51 -4.25 -2.12
C CYS A 31 7.06 -3.59 -0.84
N ARG A 32 6.23 -3.47 0.22
CA ARG A 32 6.67 -3.02 1.54
C ARG A 32 7.71 -3.97 2.12
N ARG A 33 7.44 -5.29 2.13
CA ARG A 33 8.37 -6.31 2.66
C ARG A 33 9.71 -6.33 1.93
N LEU A 34 9.71 -6.06 0.62
CA LEU A 34 10.92 -6.00 -0.20
C LEU A 34 11.68 -4.66 -0.11
N GLY A 35 11.13 -3.65 0.57
CA GLY A 35 11.72 -2.32 0.65
C GLY A 35 11.76 -1.57 -0.69
N LEU A 36 10.78 -1.81 -1.58
CA LEU A 36 10.71 -1.21 -2.92
C LEU A 36 10.19 0.25 -2.93
N GLY A 37 10.00 0.83 -1.75
CA GLY A 37 9.50 2.20 -1.57
C GLY A 37 8.98 2.40 -0.15
N VAL A 38 8.19 3.46 0.03
CA VAL A 38 7.53 3.77 1.30
C VAL A 38 6.19 3.07 1.36
N GLY A 39 6.13 1.94 2.07
CA GLY A 39 4.92 1.17 2.29
C GLY A 39 4.15 1.56 3.56
N ASP A 40 4.63 2.56 4.29
CA ASP A 40 4.05 2.99 5.57
C ASP A 40 3.31 4.31 5.41
N PRO A 41 1.97 4.35 5.58
CA PRO A 41 1.21 5.59 5.47
C PRO A 41 1.77 6.71 6.34
N GLU A 42 2.27 6.40 7.55
CA GLU A 42 2.79 7.41 8.49
C GLU A 42 4.16 7.96 8.08
N ALA A 43 4.91 7.23 7.24
CA ALA A 43 6.21 7.65 6.74
C ALA A 43 6.12 8.43 5.41
N ILE A 44 4.92 8.61 4.85
CA ILE A 44 4.71 9.34 3.60
C ILE A 44 4.65 10.84 3.89
N GLU A 45 5.53 11.60 3.23
CA GLU A 45 5.42 13.06 3.19
C GLU A 45 4.20 13.46 2.34
N ILE A 46 3.21 14.06 2.97
CA ILE A 46 2.00 14.56 2.29
C ILE A 46 2.23 15.99 1.82
N VAL A 47 2.10 16.21 0.52
CA VAL A 47 2.13 17.55 -0.09
C VAL A 47 0.72 17.91 -0.54
N GLY A 48 0.15 18.96 0.04
CA GLY A 48 -1.21 19.40 -0.28
C GLY A 48 -1.71 20.49 0.65
N ASN A 49 -2.94 20.92 0.44
CA ASN A 49 -3.61 21.97 1.21
C ASN A 49 -4.68 21.45 2.19
N VAL A 50 -4.85 20.13 2.27
CA VAL A 50 -5.82 19.46 3.15
C VAL A 50 -5.16 18.26 3.82
N ALA A 51 -5.65 17.86 4.99
CA ALA A 51 -5.21 16.62 5.62
C ALA A 51 -5.73 15.40 4.82
N PRO A 52 -4.97 14.30 4.74
CA PRO A 52 -5.42 13.07 4.09
C PRO A 52 -6.80 12.60 4.58
N GLU A 53 -7.05 12.70 5.88
CA GLU A 53 -8.28 12.25 6.51
C GLU A 53 -9.51 13.01 6.01
N ASP A 54 -9.37 14.30 5.70
CA ASP A 54 -10.44 15.13 5.12
C ASP A 54 -10.78 14.71 3.67
N ALA A 55 -9.78 14.17 2.97
CA ALA A 55 -9.90 13.65 1.61
C ALA A 55 -10.36 12.18 1.56
N ARG A 56 -10.40 11.46 2.69
CA ARG A 56 -10.80 10.05 2.75
C ARG A 56 -12.23 9.85 2.25
N ARG A 57 -12.42 8.89 1.35
CA ARG A 57 -13.71 8.49 0.77
C ARG A 57 -13.79 6.96 0.78
N PRO A 58 -14.35 6.34 1.82
CA PRO A 58 -14.50 4.89 1.89
C PRO A 58 -15.32 4.37 0.70
N PHE A 59 -14.75 3.44 -0.06
CA PHE A 59 -15.42 2.82 -1.19
C PHE A 59 -16.18 1.56 -0.75
N MET A 60 -17.25 1.23 -1.49
CA MET A 60 -17.91 -0.06 -1.32
C MET A 60 -17.01 -1.16 -1.91
N PRO A 61 -16.59 -2.16 -1.13
CA PRO A 61 -15.78 -3.24 -1.65
C PRO A 61 -16.53 -4.04 -2.73
N HIS A 62 -15.78 -4.64 -3.65
CA HIS A 62 -16.35 -5.54 -4.64
C HIS A 62 -17.09 -6.72 -3.95
N PRO A 63 -18.20 -7.24 -4.49
CA PRO A 63 -18.94 -8.36 -3.87
C PRO A 63 -18.08 -9.60 -3.55
N THR A 64 -16.98 -9.80 -4.27
CA THR A 64 -16.02 -10.89 -4.06
C THR A 64 -14.76 -10.49 -3.28
N TYR A 65 -14.72 -9.32 -2.65
CA TYR A 65 -13.55 -8.79 -1.95
C TYR A 65 -12.91 -9.81 -0.99
N ARG A 66 -13.70 -10.55 -0.21
CA ARG A 66 -13.19 -11.60 0.68
C ARG A 66 -12.39 -12.70 -0.04
N ARG A 67 -12.73 -13.02 -1.30
CA ARG A 67 -11.95 -13.96 -2.13
C ARG A 67 -10.65 -13.32 -2.62
N GLN A 68 -10.65 -12.02 -2.86
CA GLN A 68 -9.47 -11.29 -3.33
C GLN A 68 -8.40 -11.19 -2.23
N LEU A 69 -8.79 -11.26 -0.94
CA LEU A 69 -7.85 -11.38 0.19
C LEU A 69 -7.03 -12.69 0.19
N ALA A 70 -7.42 -13.70 -0.59
CA ALA A 70 -6.68 -14.96 -0.72
C ALA A 70 -5.51 -14.84 -1.71
N TRP A 71 -4.75 -13.75 -1.63
CA TRP A 71 -3.56 -13.48 -2.46
C TRP A 71 -2.27 -14.03 -1.86
N HIS A 72 -2.29 -14.48 -0.60
CA HIS A 72 -1.14 -15.08 0.07
C HIS A 72 -0.65 -16.30 -0.72
N LEU A 73 0.66 -16.34 -0.98
CA LEU A 73 1.30 -17.45 -1.67
C LEU A 73 2.06 -18.29 -0.63
N ASP A 74 1.81 -19.60 -0.63
CA ASP A 74 2.56 -20.51 0.23
C ASP A 74 4.05 -20.50 -0.14
N GLY A 75 4.91 -20.32 0.86
CA GLY A 75 6.36 -20.27 0.67
C GLY A 75 6.86 -19.01 -0.03
N VAL A 76 6.08 -17.91 0.01
CA VAL A 76 6.46 -16.62 -0.58
C VAL A 76 7.77 -16.07 -0.01
N GLU A 77 8.14 -16.45 1.21
CA GLU A 77 9.37 -16.06 1.90
C GLU A 77 10.61 -16.25 1.02
N ARG A 78 10.64 -17.33 0.20
CA ARG A 78 11.73 -17.61 -0.74
C ARG A 78 11.99 -16.49 -1.75
N TYR A 79 10.96 -15.73 -2.09
CA TYR A 79 11.03 -14.61 -3.04
C TYR A 79 11.24 -13.26 -2.34
N LEU A 80 11.14 -13.21 -1.01
CA LEU A 80 11.22 -11.98 -0.22
C LEU A 80 12.60 -11.80 0.44
N GLU A 81 13.44 -12.83 0.42
CA GLU A 81 14.85 -12.73 0.77
C GLU A 81 15.57 -11.92 -0.32
N ARG A 82 16.04 -10.71 0.03
CA ARG A 82 17.02 -10.02 -0.81
C ARG A 82 18.33 -10.80 -0.70
N GLU A 83 18.91 -11.22 -1.82
CA GLU A 83 20.35 -11.52 -1.85
C GLU A 83 21.06 -10.28 -1.30
N THR A 84 21.72 -10.44 -0.16
CA THR A 84 22.41 -9.37 0.57
C THR A 84 23.71 -9.02 -0.13
#